data_AF-A0A8B6DHT4-F1
#
_entry.id   AF-A0A8B6DHT4-F1
#
_cell.length_a   1.000
_cell.length_b   1.000
_cell.length_c   1.000
_cell.angle_alpha   90.00
_cell.angle_beta   90.00
_cell.angle_gamma   90.00
#
_symmetry.space_group_name_H-M   'P 1'
#
loop_
_entity.id
_entity.type
_entity.pdbx_description
1 polymer ?
#
loop_
_entity_poly.entity_id
_entity_poly.type
_entity_poly.pdbx_seq_one_letter_code
_entity_poly.pdbx_strand_id
1 'polypeptide(L)'
;MQRGDYTFLPLKLRKSLNDNLVTVMMINFGFHKLQLFLTRKFFLQDSPVIRPKGIKTQKALALENLNFFNILSFLMFFFHVIIGFVSCLTRITAGLWISLISLARIDKNMLPKGYEKQDTGYSAYIGMLMVEVHHRNPVASVFCNELLVSNREKGCANVLLAPVNDNQGNAESISQKISIAVNG
;
A
#
# COMPACT_ATOMS: atom_id res chain seq x y z
N MET A 1 0.14 -36.01 -3.44
CA MET A 1 0.39 -34.79 -2.63
C MET A 1 0.09 -33.59 -3.53
N GLN A 2 -1.14 -33.08 -3.48
CA GLN A 2 -1.63 -32.03 -4.39
C GLN A 2 -1.00 -30.68 -4.02
N ARG A 3 -0.14 -30.16 -4.90
CA ARG A 3 0.43 -28.82 -4.83
C ARG A 3 -0.63 -27.86 -5.38
N GLY A 4 -1.40 -27.23 -4.49
CA GLY A 4 -2.64 -26.57 -4.85
C GLY A 4 -2.50 -25.25 -5.62
N ASP A 5 -3.54 -24.99 -6.39
CA ASP A 5 -3.73 -23.88 -7.31
C ASP A 5 -4.11 -22.56 -6.61
N TYR A 6 -3.39 -22.18 -5.55
CA TYR A 6 -3.72 -20.99 -4.75
C TYR A 6 -3.35 -19.66 -5.45
N THR A 7 -2.53 -19.72 -6.49
CA THR A 7 -2.06 -18.54 -7.25
C THR A 7 -3.03 -18.06 -8.33
N PHE A 8 -4.01 -18.89 -8.74
CA PHE A 8 -5.00 -18.51 -9.76
C PHE A 8 -6.22 -17.77 -9.18
N LEU A 9 -6.54 -18.02 -7.90
CA LEU A 9 -7.64 -17.41 -7.16
C LEU A 9 -7.55 -15.86 -7.04
N PRO A 10 -6.40 -15.25 -6.65
CA PRO A 10 -6.33 -13.81 -6.47
C PRO A 10 -6.42 -13.03 -7.79
N LEU A 11 -6.01 -13.62 -8.91
CA LEU A 11 -6.07 -12.98 -10.23
C LEU A 11 -7.50 -12.96 -10.80
N LYS A 12 -8.26 -14.06 -10.65
CA LYS A 12 -9.68 -14.09 -11.03
C LYS A 12 -10.52 -13.15 -10.17
N LEU A 13 -10.28 -13.14 -8.87
CA LEU A 13 -10.99 -12.27 -7.93
C LEU A 13 -10.68 -10.79 -8.20
N ARG A 14 -9.41 -10.45 -8.45
CA ARG A 14 -8.99 -9.08 -8.80
C ARG A 14 -9.60 -8.61 -10.12
N LYS A 15 -9.64 -9.46 -11.16
CA LYS A 15 -10.30 -9.11 -12.43
C LYS A 15 -11.80 -8.90 -12.22
N SER A 16 -12.48 -9.82 -11.53
CA SER A 16 -13.90 -9.69 -11.21
C SER A 16 -14.22 -8.42 -10.40
N LEU A 17 -13.40 -8.07 -9.40
CA LEU A 17 -13.53 -6.82 -8.65
C LEU A 17 -13.36 -5.58 -9.54
N ASN A 18 -12.36 -5.59 -10.42
CA ASN A 18 -12.12 -4.48 -11.34
C ASN A 18 -13.27 -4.31 -12.33
N ASP A 19 -13.80 -5.42 -12.87
CA ASP A 19 -14.92 -5.41 -13.79
C ASP A 19 -16.21 -4.87 -13.12
N ASN A 20 -16.47 -5.26 -11.87
CA ASN A 20 -17.59 -4.73 -11.07
C ASN A 20 -17.41 -3.23 -10.75
N LEU A 21 -16.20 -2.79 -10.38
CA LEU A 21 -15.90 -1.39 -10.08
C LEU A 21 -16.08 -0.50 -11.32
N VAL A 22 -15.55 -0.93 -12.47
CA VAL A 22 -15.73 -0.22 -13.74
C VAL A 22 -17.21 -0.14 -14.10
N THR A 23 -17.97 -1.22 -13.90
CA THR A 23 -19.42 -1.23 -14.15
C THR A 23 -20.15 -0.19 -13.29
N VAL A 24 -19.85 -0.12 -11.99
CA VAL A 24 -20.44 0.88 -11.08
C VAL A 24 -20.04 2.31 -11.48
N MET A 25 -18.79 2.56 -11.87
CA MET A 25 -18.34 3.87 -12.33
C MET A 25 -19.03 4.30 -13.64
N MET A 26 -19.22 3.37 -14.59
CA MET A 26 -19.92 3.62 -15.85
C MET A 26 -21.40 3.94 -15.63
N ILE A 27 -22.08 3.21 -14.74
CA ILE A 27 -23.48 3.47 -14.38
C ILE A 27 -23.62 4.86 -13.74
N ASN A 28 -22.77 5.19 -12.76
CA ASN A 28 -22.79 6.50 -12.10
C ASN A 28 -22.50 7.65 -13.09
N PHE A 29 -21.51 7.48 -13.97
CA PHE A 29 -21.18 8.48 -14.97
C PHE A 29 -22.31 8.68 -15.98
N GLY A 30 -22.89 7.58 -16.48
CA GLY A 30 -24.04 7.61 -17.40
C GLY A 30 -25.25 8.28 -16.76
N PHE A 31 -25.55 7.97 -15.50
CA PHE A 31 -26.63 8.59 -14.75
C PHE A 31 -26.39 10.09 -14.53
N HIS A 32 -25.16 10.50 -14.19
CA HIS A 32 -24.81 11.92 -14.05
C HIS A 32 -24.94 12.69 -15.38
N LYS A 33 -24.53 12.08 -16.50
CA LYS A 33 -24.71 12.65 -17.84
C LYS A 33 -26.18 12.72 -18.25
N LEU A 34 -26.98 11.70 -17.91
CA LEU A 34 -28.42 11.69 -18.13
C LEU A 34 -29.11 12.82 -17.37
N GLN A 35 -28.69 13.10 -16.14
CA GLN A 35 -29.22 14.21 -15.34
C GLN A 35 -28.87 15.57 -15.93
N LEU A 36 -27.64 15.74 -16.39
CA LEU A 36 -27.21 16.93 -17.12
C LEU A 36 -27.95 17.09 -18.45
N PHE A 37 -28.28 15.99 -19.11
CA PHE A 37 -29.06 15.99 -20.34
C PHE A 37 -30.52 16.37 -20.08
N LEU A 38 -31.16 15.78 -19.07
CA LEU A 38 -32.56 16.05 -18.72
C LEU A 38 -32.74 17.51 -18.29
N THR A 39 -31.84 18.03 -17.46
CA THR A 39 -31.85 19.45 -17.09
C THR A 39 -31.61 20.32 -18.31
N ARG A 40 -30.62 20.03 -19.16
CA ARG A 40 -30.38 20.86 -20.36
C ARG A 40 -31.52 20.81 -21.37
N LYS A 41 -32.17 19.66 -21.58
CA LYS A 41 -33.25 19.51 -22.58
C LYS A 41 -34.59 20.06 -22.10
N PHE A 42 -34.90 19.93 -20.80
CA PHE A 42 -36.20 20.34 -20.26
C PHE A 42 -36.17 21.70 -19.53
N PHE A 43 -35.02 22.14 -19.01
CA PHE A 43 -34.89 23.31 -18.14
C PHE A 43 -34.25 24.52 -18.83
N LEU A 44 -33.26 24.31 -19.71
CA LEU A 44 -32.64 25.43 -20.44
C LEU A 44 -33.61 25.93 -21.51
N GLN A 45 -34.02 27.18 -21.36
CA GLN A 45 -34.74 27.91 -22.39
C GLN A 45 -33.77 28.19 -23.55
N ASP A 46 -33.95 27.47 -24.66
CA ASP A 46 -33.31 27.81 -25.95
C ASP A 46 -34.04 29.00 -26.58
N SER A 47 -34.03 30.16 -25.92
CA SER A 47 -34.48 31.40 -26.57
C SER A 47 -33.27 32.14 -27.16
N PRO A 48 -33.16 32.27 -28.50
CA PRO A 48 -32.33 33.30 -29.08
C PRO A 48 -32.95 34.64 -28.69
N VAL A 49 -32.25 35.40 -27.85
CA VAL A 49 -32.62 36.79 -27.53
C VAL A 49 -32.42 37.63 -28.79
N ILE A 50 -33.45 37.71 -29.62
CA ILE A 50 -33.58 38.73 -30.66
C ILE A 50 -34.57 39.76 -30.13
N ARG A 51 -34.05 40.84 -29.52
CA ARG A 51 -34.79 42.09 -29.41
C ARG A 51 -33.92 43.28 -29.77
N PRO A 52 -34.50 44.28 -30.46
CA PRO A 52 -33.78 45.42 -30.99
C PRO A 52 -33.32 46.37 -29.88
N LYS A 53 -32.31 47.18 -30.23
CA LYS A 53 -31.60 48.18 -29.42
C LYS A 53 -32.46 48.85 -28.32
N GLY A 54 -31.94 48.87 -27.08
CA GLY A 54 -32.12 50.03 -26.21
C GLY A 54 -32.32 49.81 -24.71
N ILE A 55 -32.83 48.66 -24.25
CA ILE A 55 -33.19 48.49 -22.82
C ILE A 55 -32.47 47.28 -22.23
N LYS A 56 -31.52 47.54 -21.32
CA LYS A 56 -30.84 46.50 -20.53
C LYS A 56 -31.74 46.05 -19.38
N THR A 57 -32.73 45.22 -19.66
CA THR A 57 -33.43 44.44 -18.63
C THR A 57 -32.66 43.15 -18.36
N GLN A 58 -32.39 42.84 -17.08
CA GLN A 58 -31.71 41.62 -16.68
C GLN A 58 -32.41 40.40 -17.28
N LYS A 59 -31.61 39.50 -17.87
CA LYS A 59 -32.03 38.19 -18.34
C LYS A 59 -32.50 37.38 -17.12
N ALA A 60 -33.73 37.56 -16.69
CA ALA A 60 -34.36 36.67 -15.73
C ALA A 60 -34.40 35.29 -16.38
N LEU A 61 -33.61 34.36 -15.85
CA LEU A 61 -33.56 32.96 -16.25
C LEU A 61 -34.97 32.38 -16.17
N ALA A 62 -35.71 32.42 -17.28
CA ALA A 62 -37.05 31.89 -17.34
C ALA A 62 -36.94 30.38 -17.50
N LEU A 63 -37.06 29.70 -16.36
CA LEU A 63 -37.36 28.29 -16.31
C LEU A 63 -38.77 28.07 -16.89
N GLU A 64 -38.85 27.35 -18.00
CA GLU A 64 -40.10 27.19 -18.76
C GLU A 64 -41.20 26.46 -17.96
N ASN A 65 -40.86 25.61 -16.97
CA ASN A 65 -41.83 24.94 -16.11
C ASN A 65 -41.27 24.61 -14.70
N LEU A 66 -41.46 25.51 -13.73
CA LEU A 66 -41.00 25.31 -12.33
C LEU A 66 -41.59 24.06 -11.68
N ASN A 67 -42.88 23.80 -11.92
CA ASN A 67 -43.58 22.64 -11.35
C ASN A 67 -43.02 21.32 -11.87
N PHE A 68 -42.72 21.25 -13.16
CA PHE A 68 -42.14 20.05 -13.78
C PHE A 68 -40.73 19.78 -13.26
N PHE A 69 -39.91 20.82 -13.12
CA PHE A 69 -38.58 20.70 -12.53
C PHE A 69 -38.65 20.18 -11.08
N ASN A 70 -39.59 20.69 -10.29
CA ASN A 70 -39.75 20.25 -8.90
C ASN A 70 -40.18 18.78 -8.81
N ILE A 71 -41.13 18.35 -9.65
CA ILE A 71 -41.57 16.94 -9.74
C ILE A 71 -40.43 16.02 -10.21
N LEU A 72 -39.67 16.43 -11.22
CA LEU A 72 -38.53 15.66 -11.71
C LEU A 72 -37.41 15.55 -10.68
N SER A 73 -37.13 16.63 -9.95
CA SER A 73 -36.11 16.64 -8.90
C SER A 73 -36.51 15.74 -7.73
N PHE A 74 -37.79 15.76 -7.35
CA PHE A 74 -38.33 14.85 -6.33
C PHE A 74 -38.25 13.38 -6.76
N LEU A 75 -38.55 13.07 -8.03
CA LEU A 75 -38.41 11.72 -8.58
C LEU A 75 -36.93 11.27 -8.61
N MET A 76 -36.03 12.15 -9.05
CA MET A 76 -34.59 11.85 -9.17
C MET A 76 -33.93 11.59 -7.82
N PHE A 77 -34.39 12.26 -6.77
CA PHE A 77 -33.87 12.08 -5.40
C PHE A 77 -33.89 10.61 -4.96
N PHE A 78 -34.98 9.89 -5.23
CA PHE A 78 -35.08 8.47 -4.86
C PHE A 78 -34.07 7.59 -5.60
N PHE A 79 -33.89 7.83 -6.90
CA PHE A 79 -32.90 7.11 -7.71
C PHE A 79 -31.46 7.39 -7.28
N HIS A 80 -31.16 8.63 -6.90
CA HIS A 80 -29.84 8.97 -6.33
C HIS A 80 -29.54 8.19 -5.05
N VAL A 81 -30.52 8.05 -4.15
CA VAL A 81 -30.34 7.28 -2.91
C VAL A 81 -30.06 5.81 -3.21
N ILE A 82 -30.80 5.19 -4.15
CA ILE A 82 -30.58 3.78 -4.53
C ILE A 82 -29.20 3.59 -5.17
N ILE A 83 -28.83 4.45 -6.13
CA ILE A 83 -27.54 4.36 -6.83
C ILE A 83 -26.38 4.57 -5.85
N GLY A 84 -26.52 5.55 -4.94
CA GLY A 84 -25.56 5.78 -3.87
C GLY A 84 -25.42 4.59 -2.93
N PHE A 85 -26.53 3.93 -2.58
CA PHE A 85 -26.53 2.73 -1.74
C PHE A 85 -25.79 1.56 -2.40
N VAL A 86 -26.08 1.29 -3.69
CA VAL A 86 -25.40 0.23 -4.46
C VAL A 86 -23.89 0.53 -4.60
N SER A 87 -23.53 1.80 -4.84
CA SER A 87 -22.12 2.22 -4.90
C SER A 87 -21.41 2.10 -3.54
N CYS A 88 -22.11 2.33 -2.44
CA CYS A 88 -21.55 2.19 -1.10
C CYS A 88 -21.25 0.73 -0.79
N LEU A 89 -22.19 -0.18 -1.08
CA LEU A 89 -22.05 -1.60 -0.81
C LEU A 89 -20.87 -2.23 -1.59
N THR A 90 -20.73 -1.86 -2.87
CA THR A 90 -19.59 -2.29 -3.70
C THR A 90 -18.26 -1.73 -3.20
N ARG A 91 -18.24 -0.50 -2.67
CA ARG A 91 -17.04 0.07 -2.06
C ARG A 91 -16.63 -0.64 -0.77
N ILE A 92 -17.59 -0.96 0.11
CA ILE A 92 -17.34 -1.66 1.37
C ILE A 92 -16.77 -3.05 1.09
N THR A 93 -17.42 -3.81 0.22
CA THR A 93 -16.98 -5.16 -0.14
C THR A 93 -15.57 -5.17 -0.74
N ALA A 94 -15.28 -4.30 -1.71
CA ALA A 94 -13.93 -4.16 -2.26
C ALA A 94 -12.90 -3.76 -1.19
N GLY A 95 -13.25 -2.80 -0.34
CA GLY A 95 -12.40 -2.34 0.77
C GLY A 95 -12.06 -3.47 1.75
N LEU A 96 -13.03 -4.29 2.12
CA LEU A 96 -12.83 -5.44 3.02
C LEU A 96 -11.90 -6.49 2.40
N TRP A 97 -12.08 -6.82 1.12
CA TRP A 97 -11.21 -7.77 0.43
C TRP A 97 -9.75 -7.30 0.39
N ILE A 98 -9.54 -6.05 0.00
CA ILE A 98 -8.21 -5.44 -0.03
C ILE A 98 -7.62 -5.36 1.39
N SER A 99 -8.48 -5.11 2.37
CA SER A 99 -8.06 -5.04 3.76
C SER A 99 -7.60 -6.39 4.30
N LEU A 100 -8.32 -7.47 3.98
CA LEU A 100 -7.96 -8.81 4.41
C LEU A 100 -6.62 -9.28 3.81
N ILE A 101 -6.37 -8.93 2.54
CA ILE A 101 -5.11 -9.26 1.84
C ILE A 101 -3.93 -8.46 2.41
N SER A 102 -4.13 -7.18 2.75
CA SER A 102 -3.09 -6.39 3.40
C SER A 102 -2.88 -6.79 4.85
N LEU A 103 -3.92 -7.19 5.58
CA LEU A 103 -3.77 -7.64 6.97
C LEU A 103 -2.86 -8.89 7.07
N ALA A 104 -2.86 -9.76 6.06
CA ALA A 104 -1.94 -10.89 5.98
C ALA A 104 -0.47 -10.48 5.75
N ARG A 105 -0.20 -9.23 5.34
CA ARG A 105 1.13 -8.65 5.23
C ARG A 105 1.21 -7.37 6.06
N ILE A 106 1.69 -7.50 7.30
CA ILE A 106 1.81 -6.40 8.29
C ILE A 106 2.73 -5.25 7.79
N ASP A 107 3.45 -5.45 6.69
CA ASP A 107 4.31 -4.45 6.03
C ASP A 107 3.62 -3.12 5.67
N LYS A 108 2.28 -3.10 5.52
CA LYS A 108 1.53 -1.88 5.14
C LYS A 108 0.44 -1.56 6.14
N ASN A 109 0.47 -0.35 6.69
CA ASN A 109 -0.63 0.15 7.51
C ASN A 109 -1.91 0.30 6.69
N MET A 110 -3.04 -0.08 7.30
CA MET A 110 -4.37 0.01 6.69
C MET A 110 -5.07 1.31 7.02
N LEU A 111 -4.56 2.05 8.02
CA LEU A 111 -5.16 3.28 8.49
C LEU A 111 -4.72 4.50 7.67
N PRO A 112 -5.59 5.52 7.56
CA PRO A 112 -5.23 6.77 6.92
C PRO A 112 -4.04 7.43 7.63
N LYS A 113 -3.23 8.16 6.85
CA LYS A 113 -2.04 8.88 7.34
C LYS A 113 -2.39 9.73 8.56
N GLY A 114 -1.63 9.56 9.65
CA GLY A 114 -1.87 10.20 10.95
C GLY A 114 -2.46 9.26 12.02
N TYR A 115 -3.06 8.13 11.63
CA TYR A 115 -3.58 7.11 12.57
C TYR A 115 -2.71 5.85 12.62
N GLU A 116 -1.47 5.92 12.13
CA GLU A 116 -0.56 4.78 12.02
C GLU A 116 -0.21 4.16 13.39
N LYS A 117 -0.20 4.96 14.46
CA LYS A 117 0.05 4.51 15.84
C LYS A 117 -1.13 3.74 16.46
N GLN A 118 -2.32 3.87 15.89
CA GLN A 118 -3.51 3.16 16.38
C GLN A 118 -3.55 1.71 15.90
N ASP A 119 -2.81 1.39 14.83
CA ASP A 119 -2.59 0.02 14.40
C ASP A 119 -1.54 -0.65 15.30
N THR A 120 -1.99 -1.46 16.25
CA THR A 120 -1.10 -2.20 17.16
C THR A 120 -0.20 -3.19 16.40
N GLY A 121 -0.70 -3.78 15.31
CA GLY A 121 0.06 -4.73 14.51
C GLY A 121 1.21 -4.04 13.77
N TYR A 122 0.92 -2.94 13.10
CA TYR A 122 1.94 -2.13 12.42
C TYR A 122 2.96 -1.55 13.42
N SER A 123 2.49 -1.03 14.57
CA SER A 123 3.39 -0.49 15.60
C SER A 123 4.32 -1.56 16.20
N ALA A 124 3.83 -2.79 16.42
CA ALA A 124 4.65 -3.89 16.90
C ALA A 124 5.70 -4.31 15.87
N TYR A 125 5.34 -4.34 14.58
CA TYR A 125 6.27 -4.63 13.49
C TYR A 125 7.41 -3.61 13.42
N ILE A 126 7.10 -2.30 13.46
CA ILE A 126 8.13 -1.24 13.49
C ILE A 126 9.02 -1.37 14.74
N GLY A 127 8.43 -1.71 15.89
CA GLY A 127 9.18 -1.97 17.12
C GLY A 127 10.18 -3.12 16.97
N MET A 128 9.74 -4.26 16.41
CA MET A 128 10.60 -5.41 16.11
C MET A 128 11.74 -5.01 15.16
N LEU A 129 11.42 -4.28 14.08
CA LEU A 129 12.41 -3.84 13.09
C LEU A 129 13.49 -2.94 13.73
N MET A 130 13.10 -2.03 14.63
CA MET A 130 14.04 -1.17 15.36
C MET A 130 14.98 -1.97 16.26
N VAL A 131 14.45 -3.00 16.94
CA VAL A 131 15.26 -3.89 17.78
C VAL A 131 16.24 -4.71 16.93
N GLU A 132 15.80 -5.24 15.79
CA GLU A 132 16.65 -5.99 14.87
C GLU A 132 17.79 -5.15 14.30
N VAL A 133 17.52 -3.90 13.89
CA VAL A 133 18.55 -2.97 13.40
C VAL A 133 19.56 -2.64 14.50
N HIS A 134 19.12 -2.52 15.75
CA HIS A 134 20.01 -2.24 16.88
C HIS A 134 20.89 -3.44 17.22
N HIS A 135 20.33 -4.64 17.25
CA HIS A 135 21.06 -5.87 17.57
C HIS A 135 21.96 -6.35 16.43
N ARG A 136 21.61 -6.06 15.18
CA ARG A 136 22.34 -6.52 13.98
C ARG A 136 22.88 -5.34 13.18
N ASN A 137 23.64 -4.48 13.84
CA ASN A 137 24.29 -3.37 13.16
C ASN A 137 25.42 -3.89 12.25
N PRO A 138 25.33 -3.73 10.90
CA PRO A 138 26.34 -4.24 9.98
C PRO A 138 27.71 -3.59 10.18
N VAL A 139 27.75 -2.33 10.62
CA VAL A 139 29.00 -1.60 10.88
C VAL A 139 29.71 -2.18 12.10
N ALA A 140 28.96 -2.45 13.19
CA ALA A 140 29.52 -3.07 14.39
C ALA A 140 30.04 -4.48 14.10
N SER A 141 29.30 -5.26 13.31
CA SER A 141 29.71 -6.61 12.90
C SER A 141 31.01 -6.60 12.09
N VAL A 142 31.14 -5.70 11.12
CA VAL A 142 32.36 -5.57 10.31
C VAL A 142 33.52 -5.05 11.16
N PHE A 143 33.29 -4.05 12.02
CA PHE A 143 34.32 -3.51 12.91
C PHE A 143 34.89 -4.57 13.86
N CYS A 144 34.04 -5.38 14.49
CA CYS A 144 34.48 -6.48 15.33
C CYS A 144 35.26 -7.52 14.53
N ASN A 145 34.86 -7.81 13.30
CA ASN A 145 35.58 -8.73 12.42
C ASN A 145 36.99 -8.22 12.09
N GLU A 146 37.13 -6.94 11.71
CA GLU A 146 38.42 -6.31 11.44
C GLU A 146 39.34 -6.30 12.68
N LEU A 147 38.78 -5.98 13.86
CA LEU A 147 39.54 -6.05 15.11
C LEU A 147 40.02 -7.47 15.44
N LEU A 148 39.19 -8.49 15.18
CA LEU A 148 39.56 -9.89 15.41
C LEU A 148 40.67 -10.33 14.45
N VAL A 149 40.60 -9.94 13.17
CA VAL A 149 41.65 -10.23 12.18
C VAL A 149 42.95 -9.57 12.61
N SER A 150 42.93 -8.27 12.94
CA SER A 150 44.13 -7.54 13.39
C SER A 150 44.75 -8.12 14.67
N ASN A 151 43.93 -8.57 15.64
CA ASN A 151 44.45 -9.21 16.85
C ASN A 151 45.03 -10.61 16.61
N ARG A 152 44.46 -11.39 15.67
CA ARG A 152 45.05 -12.67 15.26
C ARG A 152 46.41 -12.49 14.58
N GLU A 153 46.52 -11.49 13.71
CA GLU A 153 47.79 -11.14 13.05
C GLU A 153 48.86 -10.72 14.06
N LYS A 154 48.51 -9.88 15.04
CA LYS A 154 49.40 -9.48 16.14
C LYS A 154 49.77 -10.65 17.07
N GLY A 155 48.83 -11.55 17.36
CA GLY A 155 49.09 -12.77 18.11
C GLY A 155 50.04 -13.72 17.39
N CYS A 156 49.88 -13.89 16.08
CA CYS A 156 50.79 -14.67 15.23
C CYS A 156 52.18 -14.02 15.17
N ALA A 157 52.25 -12.70 15.02
CA ALA A 157 53.50 -11.95 15.07
C ALA A 157 54.20 -12.09 16.43
N ASN A 158 53.47 -12.06 17.55
CA ASN A 158 54.03 -12.27 18.88
C ASN A 158 54.50 -13.72 19.12
N VAL A 159 53.88 -14.72 18.50
CA VAL A 159 54.36 -16.12 18.54
C VAL A 159 55.62 -16.30 17.67
N LEU A 160 55.72 -15.59 16.55
CA LEU A 160 56.91 -15.59 15.68
C LEU A 160 58.08 -14.77 16.27
N LEU A 161 57.79 -13.74 17.07
CA LEU A 161 58.78 -12.91 17.75
C LEU A 161 59.10 -13.39 19.17
N ALA A 162 58.36 -14.37 19.72
CA ALA A 162 58.79 -15.08 20.91
C ALA A 162 60.11 -15.78 20.56
N PRO A 163 61.18 -15.61 21.36
CA PRO A 163 62.45 -16.25 21.05
C PRO A 163 62.20 -17.75 20.94
N VAL A 164 62.43 -18.27 19.73
CA VAL A 164 62.60 -19.70 19.49
C VAL A 164 63.78 -20.09 20.37
N ASN A 165 63.47 -20.63 21.55
CA ASN A 165 64.50 -21.23 22.39
C ASN A 165 64.78 -22.58 21.72
N ASP A 166 65.89 -22.62 20.98
CA ASP A 166 66.40 -23.75 20.24
C ASP A 166 66.61 -24.95 21.17
N ASN A 167 65.54 -25.70 21.39
CA ASN A 167 65.61 -27.12 21.71
C ASN A 167 64.78 -27.83 20.65
N GLN A 168 65.45 -28.04 19.51
CA GLN A 168 65.03 -28.70 18.26
C GLN A 168 64.65 -30.18 18.48
N GLY A 169 63.78 -30.48 19.45
CA GLY A 169 63.30 -31.81 19.77
C GLY A 169 61.80 -31.90 20.08
N ASN A 170 61.06 -30.78 20.10
CA ASN A 170 59.64 -30.76 20.45
C ASN A 170 58.71 -30.22 19.33
N ALA A 171 59.26 -29.77 18.21
CA ALA A 171 58.49 -29.21 17.09
C ALA A 171 57.65 -30.27 16.35
N GLU A 172 58.03 -31.54 16.42
CA GLU A 172 57.25 -32.64 15.84
C GLU A 172 56.05 -33.04 16.73
N SER A 173 56.15 -32.86 18.06
CA SER A 173 55.05 -33.20 18.99
C SER A 173 53.90 -32.17 18.96
N ILE A 174 54.20 -30.90 18.66
CA ILE A 174 53.21 -29.82 18.67
C ILE A 174 52.39 -29.82 17.37
N SER A 175 53.00 -30.10 16.21
CA SER A 175 52.27 -30.28 14.95
C SER A 175 51.24 -31.42 15.01
N GLN A 176 51.55 -32.48 15.77
CA GLN A 176 50.64 -33.60 15.97
C GLN A 176 49.47 -33.26 16.91
N LYS A 177 49.68 -32.38 17.91
CA LYS A 177 48.60 -31.90 18.79
C LYS A 177 47.68 -30.88 18.13
N ILE A 178 48.19 -30.05 17.21
CA ILE A 178 47.38 -29.06 16.49
C ILE A 178 46.44 -29.75 15.47
N SER A 179 46.88 -30.84 14.83
CA SER A 179 46.02 -31.61 13.90
C SER A 179 44.80 -32.26 14.58
N ILE A 180 44.92 -32.62 15.87
CA ILE A 180 43.83 -33.24 16.64
C ILE A 180 42.79 -32.19 17.12
N ALA A 181 43.21 -30.94 17.38
CA ALA A 181 42.30 -29.88 17.82
C ALA A 181 41.54 -29.20 16.68
N VAL A 182 42.01 -29.33 15.44
CA VAL A 182 41.38 -28.72 14.24
C VAL A 182 40.30 -29.63 13.62
N ASN A 183 40.32 -30.93 13.92
CA ASN A 183 39.34 -31.91 13.42
C ASN A 183 38.42 -32.50 14.50
N GLY A 184 38.35 -31.87 15.68
CA GLY A 184 37.46 -32.22 16.79
C GLY A 184 36.33 -31.22 16.98
#